data_AF-A0A1I0S1G5-F1
#
_entry.id   AF-A0A1I0S1G5-F1
#
_cell.length_a   1.000
_cell.length_b   1.000
_cell.length_c   1.000
_cell.angle_alpha   90.00
_cell.angle_beta   90.00
_cell.angle_gamma   90.00
#
_symmetry.space_group_name_H-M   'P 1'
#
loop_
_entity.id
_entity.type
_entity.pdbx_description
1 polymer ?
#
loop_
_entity_poly.entity_id
_entity_poly.type
_entity_poly.pdbx_seq_one_letter_code
_entity_poly.pdbx_strand_id
1 'polypeptide(L)'
;MATGSTTVLWFIQSRGKEFLMIDSIPEWLTYPALTTTFIMLIGYLLRGPLTSYFAKSVEHKFNARLEETKASIRKNERELETINNFLAARHSDRLTAIDAKRLEAAEELLIATRNLANFTMFLELMKILKIEEISKGKVDPELQEFFEMLMKTLNFDENIAKLGKQDLTKSRLYLSDAALNNYDCYSGIVIHATMFAKSMSLGLSPSKLLNTDAMSKKIIELAPVTKSGFEKFGEGYAFYWAQYFYDQVFKTLRADVSGETDQARDEATAVQITASSIKAQSEARQLVAASGLPSDFIRDDVDKPV
;
A
#
# COMPACT_ATOMS: atom_id res chain seq x y z
N MET A 1 -59.65 50.53 122.84
CA MET A 1 -60.71 49.57 123.17
C MET A 1 -60.38 48.29 122.42
N ALA A 2 -59.66 47.37 123.05
CA ALA A 2 -60.18 46.29 123.90
C ALA A 2 -60.23 44.98 123.08
N THR A 3 -59.34 44.04 123.48
CA THR A 3 -59.56 42.58 123.59
C THR A 3 -59.98 41.80 122.34
N GLY A 4 -59.45 40.64 121.95
CA GLY A 4 -58.61 39.62 122.58
C GLY A 4 -58.40 38.52 121.52
N SER A 5 -57.20 37.95 121.41
CA SER A 5 -56.83 36.63 121.91
C SER A 5 -57.49 35.42 121.21
N THR A 6 -56.62 34.65 120.54
CA THR A 6 -56.58 33.17 120.42
C THR A 6 -57.74 32.49 119.68
N THR A 7 -57.50 31.71 118.61
CA THR A 7 -57.00 30.31 118.65
C THR A 7 -56.58 29.96 117.20
N VAL A 8 -55.30 29.91 116.82
CA VAL A 8 -54.37 28.75 116.87
C VAL A 8 -54.99 27.44 116.38
N LEU A 9 -54.34 26.81 115.40
CA LEU A 9 -54.53 25.44 114.89
C LEU A 9 -55.67 25.20 113.88
N TRP A 10 -55.47 25.63 112.64
CA TRP A 10 -55.53 24.66 111.53
C TRP A 10 -54.36 24.90 110.57
N PHE A 11 -53.43 23.98 110.71
CA PHE A 11 -52.12 23.87 110.11
C PHE A 11 -52.30 23.33 108.69
N ILE A 12 -51.67 24.00 107.72
CA ILE A 12 -51.02 23.43 106.53
C ILE A 12 -51.92 22.62 105.58
N GLN A 13 -52.21 23.20 104.40
CA GLN A 13 -51.82 22.59 103.11
C GLN A 13 -52.11 23.57 101.95
N SER A 14 -51.12 23.72 101.06
CA SER A 14 -51.28 24.19 99.67
C SER A 14 -51.35 25.69 99.39
N ARG A 15 -50.17 26.32 99.31
CA ARG A 15 -49.86 27.30 98.25
C ARG A 15 -48.38 27.27 97.93
N GLY A 16 -48.05 26.89 96.70
CA GLY A 16 -46.70 26.99 96.18
C GLY A 16 -46.59 26.44 94.78
N LYS A 17 -46.68 27.35 93.79
CA LYS A 17 -45.76 27.50 92.65
C LYS A 17 -46.48 28.09 91.44
N GLU A 18 -46.31 29.40 91.26
CA GLU A 18 -46.26 30.00 89.93
C GLU A 18 -44.81 29.96 89.44
N PHE A 19 -44.55 29.45 88.23
CA PHE A 19 -43.48 29.95 87.36
C PHE A 19 -43.59 29.41 85.91
N LEU A 20 -43.78 30.36 84.98
CA LEU A 20 -43.50 30.35 83.52
C LEU A 20 -44.25 29.38 82.57
N MET A 21 -45.24 29.93 81.86
CA MET A 21 -45.71 29.43 80.55
C MET A 21 -44.88 30.09 79.42
N ILE A 22 -43.99 29.32 78.79
CA ILE A 22 -43.59 29.53 77.38
C ILE A 22 -44.56 28.67 76.56
N ASP A 23 -45.79 29.13 76.43
CA ASP A 23 -46.81 28.44 75.64
C ASP A 23 -47.02 29.19 74.34
N SER A 24 -46.33 28.72 73.29
CA SER A 24 -46.90 28.52 71.95
C SER A 24 -45.79 28.32 70.90
N ILE A 25 -45.01 27.25 71.00
CA ILE A 25 -44.48 26.61 69.78
C ILE A 25 -45.41 25.41 69.55
N PRO A 26 -46.15 25.38 68.45
CA PRO A 26 -47.17 24.36 68.27
C PRO A 26 -46.53 22.96 68.17
N GLU A 27 -47.06 22.00 68.93
CA GLU A 27 -46.50 20.65 69.14
C GLU A 27 -46.23 19.87 67.84
N TRP A 28 -46.87 20.23 66.73
CA TRP A 28 -46.59 19.62 65.43
C TRP A 28 -45.21 19.96 64.86
N LEU A 29 -44.51 20.96 65.41
CA LEU A 29 -43.20 21.42 64.95
C LEU A 29 -42.04 20.86 65.80
N THR A 30 -42.31 20.43 67.03
CA THR A 30 -41.29 19.88 67.94
C THR A 30 -40.85 18.47 67.56
N TYR A 31 -41.79 17.61 67.15
CA TYR A 31 -41.49 16.25 66.69
C TYR A 31 -40.67 16.23 65.36
N PRO A 32 -41.02 17.02 64.32
CA PRO A 32 -40.17 17.16 63.13
C PRO A 32 -38.83 17.82 63.41
N ALA A 33 -38.76 18.81 64.32
CA ALA A 33 -37.50 19.49 64.62
C ALA A 33 -36.50 18.57 65.36
N LEU A 34 -36.96 17.77 66.31
CA LEU A 34 -36.14 16.78 67.02
C LEU A 34 -35.68 15.65 66.12
N THR A 35 -36.54 15.16 65.22
CA THR A 35 -36.16 14.14 64.25
C THR A 35 -35.18 14.68 63.21
N THR A 36 -35.36 15.91 62.75
CA THR A 36 -34.45 16.56 61.79
C THR A 36 -33.08 16.83 62.40
N THR A 37 -33.00 17.32 63.63
CA THR A 37 -31.74 17.54 64.34
C THR A 37 -31.02 16.22 64.66
N PHE A 38 -31.75 15.18 65.03
CA PHE A 38 -31.19 13.84 65.23
C PHE A 38 -30.63 13.24 63.95
N ILE A 39 -31.34 13.38 62.82
CA ILE A 39 -30.86 12.96 61.49
C ILE A 39 -29.62 13.76 61.07
N MET A 40 -29.60 15.07 61.32
CA MET A 40 -28.41 15.91 61.05
C MET A 40 -27.22 15.50 61.92
N LEU A 41 -27.44 15.20 63.20
CA LEU A 41 -26.38 14.77 64.12
C LEU A 41 -25.81 13.40 63.73
N ILE A 42 -26.69 12.45 63.37
CA ILE A 42 -26.31 11.14 62.84
C ILE A 42 -25.53 11.33 61.53
N GLY A 43 -26.03 12.15 60.61
CA GLY A 43 -25.36 12.47 59.35
C GLY A 43 -23.97 13.08 59.56
N TYR A 44 -23.80 13.94 60.57
CA TYR A 44 -22.52 14.56 60.91
C TYR A 44 -21.52 13.56 61.51
N LEU A 45 -21.95 12.73 62.46
CA LEU A 45 -21.11 11.68 63.06
C LEU A 45 -20.71 10.60 62.06
N LEU A 46 -21.63 10.24 61.17
CA LEU A 46 -21.42 9.22 60.15
C LEU A 46 -20.70 9.74 58.90
N ARG A 47 -20.50 11.07 58.77
CA ARG A 47 -19.84 11.69 57.62
C ARG A 47 -18.44 11.11 57.38
N GLY A 48 -17.61 10.94 58.41
CA GLY A 48 -16.25 10.42 58.28
C GLY A 48 -16.19 8.96 57.80
N PRO A 49 -16.86 8.03 58.51
CA PRO A 49 -16.90 6.62 58.11
C PRO A 49 -17.53 6.42 56.73
N LEU A 50 -18.69 7.01 56.43
CA LEU A 50 -19.33 6.82 55.12
C LEU A 50 -18.49 7.41 53.99
N THR A 51 -17.92 8.61 54.16
CA THR A 51 -17.05 9.17 53.11
C THR A 51 -15.80 8.31 52.89
N SER A 52 -15.22 7.74 53.95
CA SER A 52 -14.09 6.81 53.83
C SER A 52 -14.46 5.47 53.16
N TYR A 53 -15.61 4.88 53.50
CA TYR A 53 -16.11 3.67 52.85
C TYR A 53 -16.46 3.90 51.38
N PHE A 54 -17.14 5.00 51.05
CA PHE A 54 -17.43 5.37 49.67
C PHE A 54 -16.15 5.71 48.90
N ALA A 55 -15.22 6.47 49.48
CA ALA A 55 -13.94 6.80 48.85
C ALA A 55 -13.13 5.53 48.57
N LYS A 56 -12.99 4.60 49.52
CA LYS A 56 -12.29 3.33 49.32
C LYS A 56 -12.97 2.42 48.30
N SER A 57 -14.30 2.36 48.29
CA SER A 57 -15.04 1.56 47.29
C SER A 57 -14.87 2.14 45.88
N VAL A 58 -14.92 3.46 45.76
CA VAL A 58 -14.71 4.19 44.50
C VAL A 58 -13.26 4.03 44.04
N GLU A 59 -12.28 4.23 44.93
CA GLU A 59 -10.85 4.03 44.66
C GLU A 59 -10.53 2.61 44.23
N HIS A 60 -11.09 1.59 44.89
CA HIS A 60 -10.89 0.20 44.50
C HIS A 60 -11.50 -0.10 43.12
N LYS A 61 -12.72 0.39 42.83
CA LYS A 61 -13.34 0.25 41.51
C LYS A 61 -12.56 0.99 40.42
N PHE A 62 -12.02 2.17 40.72
CA PHE A 62 -11.17 2.91 39.80
C PHE A 62 -9.85 2.20 39.54
N ASN A 63 -9.17 1.71 40.59
CA ASN A 63 -7.91 0.97 40.46
C ASN A 63 -8.10 -0.34 39.70
N ALA A 64 -9.18 -1.08 39.97
CA ALA A 64 -9.51 -2.31 39.24
C ALA A 64 -9.78 -2.03 37.75
N ARG A 65 -10.57 -0.99 37.43
CA ARG A 65 -10.80 -0.57 36.04
C ARG A 65 -9.52 -0.07 35.36
N LEU A 66 -8.65 0.60 36.09
CA LEU A 66 -7.35 1.06 35.60
C LEU A 66 -6.41 -0.09 35.25
N GLU A 67 -6.32 -1.09 36.14
CA GLU A 67 -5.57 -2.32 35.91
C GLU A 67 -6.12 -3.07 34.68
N GLU A 68 -7.44 -3.22 34.59
CA GLU A 68 -8.10 -3.87 33.44
C GLU A 68 -7.86 -3.10 32.14
N THR A 69 -7.95 -1.77 32.17
CA THR A 69 -7.69 -0.90 31.00
C THR A 69 -6.22 -0.98 30.59
N LYS A 70 -5.27 -0.94 31.53
CA LYS A 70 -3.84 -1.12 31.25
C LYS A 70 -3.55 -2.50 30.67
N ALA A 71 -4.18 -3.53 31.21
CA ALA A 71 -4.03 -4.90 30.70
C ALA A 71 -4.62 -5.02 29.29
N SER A 72 -5.78 -4.42 29.02
CA SER A 72 -6.39 -4.36 27.69
C SER A 72 -5.53 -3.59 26.70
N ILE A 73 -4.95 -2.43 27.08
CA ILE A 73 -4.04 -1.66 26.22
C ILE A 73 -2.81 -2.50 25.85
N ARG A 74 -2.15 -3.14 26.82
CA ARG A 74 -0.99 -4.01 26.54
C ARG A 74 -1.33 -5.20 25.64
N LYS A 75 -2.54 -5.76 25.79
CA LYS A 75 -3.02 -6.83 24.93
C LYS A 75 -3.23 -6.31 23.50
N ASN A 76 -3.89 -5.16 23.35
CA ASN A 76 -4.13 -4.54 22.05
C ASN A 76 -2.81 -4.13 21.37
N GLU A 77 -1.82 -3.62 22.11
CA GLU A 77 -0.48 -3.32 21.59
C GLU A 77 0.20 -4.57 21.04
N ARG A 78 0.16 -5.70 21.75
CA ARG A 78 0.70 -6.98 21.28
C ARG A 78 -0.03 -7.53 20.06
N GLU A 79 -1.35 -7.40 20.03
CA GLU A 79 -2.15 -7.79 18.87
C GLU A 79 -1.81 -6.92 17.65
N LEU A 80 -1.69 -5.60 17.83
CA LEU A 80 -1.26 -4.68 16.77
C LEU A 80 0.16 -4.97 16.27
N GLU A 81 1.09 -5.24 17.17
CA GLU A 81 2.45 -5.66 16.81
C GLU A 81 2.44 -6.96 16.00
N THR A 82 1.63 -7.94 16.41
CA THR A 82 1.46 -9.20 15.69
C THR A 82 0.88 -8.97 14.29
N ILE A 83 -0.13 -8.10 14.17
CA ILE A 83 -0.73 -7.74 12.88
C ILE A 83 0.29 -7.03 11.99
N ASN A 84 1.04 -6.06 12.52
CA ASN A 84 2.06 -5.34 11.76
C ASN A 84 3.16 -6.28 11.26
N ASN A 85 3.65 -7.17 12.12
CA ASN A 85 4.65 -8.17 11.75
C ASN A 85 4.10 -9.13 10.69
N PHE A 86 2.85 -9.57 10.83
CA PHE A 86 2.19 -10.43 9.84
C PHE A 86 2.02 -9.71 8.48
N LEU A 87 1.59 -8.44 8.48
CA LEU A 87 1.44 -7.64 7.28
C LEU A 87 2.79 -7.37 6.60
N ALA A 88 3.82 -7.02 7.37
CA ALA A 88 5.17 -6.83 6.87
C ALA A 88 5.73 -8.13 6.25
N ALA A 89 5.56 -9.27 6.91
CA ALA A 89 5.95 -10.58 6.39
C ALA A 89 5.20 -10.90 5.08
N ARG A 90 3.87 -10.74 5.06
CA ARG A 90 3.05 -10.99 3.86
C ARG A 90 3.43 -10.09 2.70
N HIS A 91 3.77 -8.83 3.00
CA HIS A 91 4.25 -7.88 1.99
C HIS A 91 5.59 -8.32 1.42
N SER A 92 6.55 -8.68 2.29
CA SER A 92 7.85 -9.20 1.88
C SER A 92 7.71 -10.45 1.03
N ASP A 93 6.89 -11.42 1.44
CA ASP A 93 6.64 -12.65 0.67
C ASP A 93 6.08 -12.34 -0.72
N ARG A 94 5.17 -11.35 -0.81
CA ARG A 94 4.60 -10.91 -2.09
C ARG A 94 5.67 -10.27 -2.98
N LEU A 95 6.53 -9.42 -2.43
CA LEU A 95 7.63 -8.81 -3.19
C LEU A 95 8.57 -9.88 -3.74
N THR A 96 9.05 -10.79 -2.89
CA THR A 96 9.91 -11.91 -3.31
C THR A 96 9.25 -12.75 -4.41
N ALA A 97 7.94 -13.01 -4.32
CA ALA A 97 7.21 -13.74 -5.35
C ALA A 97 7.11 -12.95 -6.66
N ILE A 98 6.91 -11.63 -6.61
CA ILE A 98 6.91 -10.75 -7.79
C ILE A 98 8.30 -10.72 -8.43
N ASP A 99 9.36 -10.59 -7.63
CA ASP A 99 10.74 -10.55 -8.12
C ASP A 99 11.13 -11.87 -8.79
N ALA A 100 10.74 -13.00 -8.20
CA ALA A 100 10.92 -14.31 -8.81
C ALA A 100 10.20 -14.40 -10.17
N LYS A 101 8.97 -13.89 -10.26
CA LYS A 101 8.22 -13.88 -11.53
C LYS A 101 8.80 -12.92 -12.55
N ARG A 102 9.37 -11.79 -12.11
CA ARG A 102 10.07 -10.86 -12.98
C ARG A 102 11.37 -11.49 -13.53
N LEU A 103 12.11 -12.21 -12.71
CA LEU A 103 13.30 -12.96 -13.15
C LEU A 103 12.94 -14.00 -14.22
N GLU A 104 11.92 -14.82 -13.96
CA GLU A 104 11.41 -15.80 -14.94
C GLU A 104 11.00 -15.09 -16.26
N ALA A 105 10.26 -13.99 -16.16
CA ALA A 105 9.80 -13.21 -17.31
C ALA A 105 10.96 -12.59 -18.11
N ALA A 106 12.02 -12.13 -17.43
CA ALA A 106 13.23 -11.59 -18.04
C ALA A 106 14.02 -12.69 -18.77
N GLU A 107 14.13 -13.89 -18.17
CA GLU A 107 14.76 -15.03 -18.80
C GLU A 107 14.01 -15.46 -20.07
N GLU A 108 12.68 -15.53 -20.02
CA GLU A 108 11.84 -15.85 -21.19
C GLU A 108 12.08 -14.84 -22.34
N LEU A 109 12.11 -13.53 -22.04
CA LEU A 109 12.37 -12.50 -23.04
C LEU A 109 13.80 -12.56 -23.59
N LEU A 110 14.78 -12.89 -22.75
CA LEU A 110 16.18 -13.06 -23.15
C LEU A 110 16.34 -14.26 -24.09
N ILE A 111 15.67 -15.38 -23.79
CA ILE A 111 15.64 -16.55 -24.68
C ILE A 111 15.02 -16.17 -26.03
N ALA A 112 13.93 -15.38 -26.03
CA ALA A 112 13.33 -14.88 -27.26
C ALA A 112 14.25 -13.97 -28.07
N THR A 113 14.96 -13.08 -27.38
CA THR A 113 15.96 -12.20 -27.99
C THR A 113 17.10 -12.99 -28.61
N ARG A 114 17.59 -14.03 -27.92
CA ARG A 114 18.62 -14.95 -28.44
C ARG A 114 18.12 -15.74 -29.65
N ASN A 115 16.88 -16.21 -29.65
CA ASN A 115 16.32 -16.93 -30.79
C ASN A 115 16.21 -16.04 -32.03
N LEU A 116 15.88 -14.75 -31.85
CA LEU A 116 15.90 -13.76 -32.93
C LEU A 116 17.32 -13.52 -33.47
N ALA A 117 18.35 -13.58 -32.62
CA ALA A 117 19.74 -13.41 -33.04
C ALA A 117 20.23 -14.51 -34.02
N ASN A 118 19.56 -15.67 -34.09
CA ASN A 118 19.85 -16.69 -35.13
C ASN A 118 19.64 -16.15 -36.55
N PHE A 119 18.90 -15.06 -36.72
CA PHE A 119 18.62 -14.44 -38.01
C PHE A 119 19.54 -13.24 -38.33
N THR A 120 20.59 -13.01 -37.53
CA THR A 120 21.52 -11.89 -37.70
C THR A 120 22.18 -11.88 -39.08
N MET A 121 22.43 -13.05 -39.67
CA MET A 121 22.99 -13.13 -41.03
C MET A 121 22.08 -12.44 -42.07
N PHE A 122 20.76 -12.58 -41.95
CA PHE A 122 19.82 -11.89 -42.86
C PHE A 122 19.88 -10.38 -42.66
N LEU A 123 20.03 -9.91 -41.42
CA LEU A 123 20.21 -8.48 -41.14
C LEU A 123 21.48 -7.92 -41.78
N GLU A 124 22.60 -8.62 -41.68
CA GLU A 124 23.85 -8.17 -42.30
C GLU A 124 23.74 -8.11 -43.82
N LEU A 125 23.06 -9.08 -44.44
CA LEU A 125 22.79 -9.04 -45.88
C LEU A 125 21.94 -7.82 -46.26
N MET A 126 20.93 -7.45 -45.45
CA MET A 126 20.09 -6.29 -45.73
C MET A 126 20.87 -4.97 -45.72
N LYS A 127 21.98 -4.88 -44.98
CA LYS A 127 22.84 -3.68 -44.96
C LYS A 127 23.70 -3.54 -46.22
N ILE A 128 24.03 -4.65 -46.87
CA ILE A 128 24.94 -4.69 -48.03
C ILE A 128 24.16 -4.65 -49.34
N LEU A 129 22.96 -5.24 -49.35
CA LEU A 129 22.11 -5.30 -50.54
C LEU A 129 21.40 -3.97 -50.80
N LYS A 130 21.27 -3.61 -52.08
CA LYS A 130 20.45 -2.49 -52.52
C LYS A 130 18.99 -2.92 -52.64
N ILE A 131 18.32 -2.97 -51.50
CA ILE A 131 16.96 -3.50 -51.35
C ILE A 131 15.98 -2.83 -52.33
N GLU A 132 16.11 -1.52 -52.56
CA GLU A 132 15.23 -0.75 -53.43
C GLU A 132 15.41 -1.10 -54.91
N GLU A 133 16.63 -1.47 -55.34
CA GLU A 133 16.91 -1.89 -56.72
C GLU A 133 16.37 -3.32 -56.93
N ILE A 134 16.64 -4.23 -56.00
CA ILE A 134 16.20 -5.63 -56.05
C ILE A 134 14.67 -5.73 -56.03
N SER A 135 14.00 -4.83 -55.29
CA SER A 135 12.54 -4.87 -55.14
C SER A 135 11.76 -4.34 -56.36
N LYS A 136 12.39 -3.54 -57.24
CA LYS A 136 11.75 -2.96 -58.42
C LYS A 136 11.78 -3.87 -59.66
N GLY A 137 12.66 -4.88 -59.66
CA GLY A 137 12.86 -5.80 -60.78
C GLY A 137 12.10 -7.12 -60.65
N LYS A 138 12.18 -7.94 -61.71
CA LYS A 138 11.87 -9.37 -61.63
C LYS A 138 12.97 -10.03 -60.79
N VAL A 139 12.60 -10.92 -59.86
CA VAL A 139 13.58 -11.61 -59.02
C VAL A 139 14.53 -12.40 -59.91
N ASP A 140 15.83 -12.15 -59.74
CA ASP A 140 16.89 -12.86 -60.44
C ASP A 140 16.94 -14.32 -59.94
N PRO A 141 16.91 -15.33 -60.83
CA PRO A 141 17.07 -16.73 -60.45
C PRO A 141 18.30 -17.00 -59.58
N GLU A 142 19.43 -16.30 -59.83
CA GLU A 142 20.65 -16.48 -59.03
C GLU A 142 20.48 -15.97 -57.59
N LEU A 143 19.78 -14.85 -57.41
CA LEU A 143 19.43 -14.33 -56.09
C LEU A 143 18.45 -15.26 -55.37
N GLN A 144 17.48 -15.82 -56.10
CA GLN A 144 16.54 -16.78 -55.53
C GLN A 144 17.26 -18.03 -55.00
N GLU A 145 18.13 -18.64 -55.81
CA GLU A 145 18.92 -19.82 -55.43
C GLU A 145 19.84 -19.52 -54.23
N PHE A 146 20.47 -18.34 -54.21
CA PHE A 146 21.29 -17.89 -53.08
C PHE A 146 20.49 -17.83 -51.78
N PHE A 147 19.32 -17.18 -51.78
CA PHE A 147 18.47 -17.11 -50.59
C PHE A 147 17.90 -18.46 -50.20
N GLU A 148 17.54 -19.33 -51.16
CA GLU A 148 17.09 -20.69 -50.86
C GLU A 148 18.18 -21.52 -50.18
N MET A 149 19.42 -21.48 -50.69
CA MET A 149 20.57 -22.14 -50.08
C MET A 149 20.80 -21.63 -48.65
N LEU A 150 20.80 -20.31 -48.48
CA LEU A 150 21.04 -19.67 -47.18
C LEU A 150 19.99 -20.08 -46.14
N MET A 151 18.72 -20.15 -46.54
CA MET A 151 17.62 -20.56 -45.66
C MET A 151 17.77 -21.99 -45.17
N LYS A 152 18.24 -22.89 -46.05
CA LYS A 152 18.56 -24.28 -45.68
C LYS A 152 19.76 -24.35 -44.73
N THR A 153 20.85 -23.64 -45.04
CA THR A 153 22.07 -23.64 -44.22
C THR A 153 21.84 -23.10 -42.81
N LEU A 154 20.96 -22.09 -42.67
CA LEU A 154 20.63 -21.48 -41.39
C LEU A 154 19.50 -22.18 -40.64
N ASN A 155 19.02 -23.35 -41.10
CA ASN A 155 17.90 -24.08 -40.52
C ASN A 155 16.68 -23.17 -40.25
N PHE A 156 16.33 -22.34 -41.24
CA PHE A 156 15.31 -21.30 -41.08
C PHE A 156 14.00 -21.83 -40.51
N ASP A 157 13.49 -22.93 -41.05
CA ASP A 157 12.20 -23.50 -40.64
C ASP A 157 12.20 -23.94 -39.16
N GLU A 158 13.31 -24.53 -38.68
CA GLU A 158 13.47 -24.91 -37.27
C GLU A 158 13.52 -23.66 -36.38
N ASN A 159 14.27 -22.64 -36.80
CA ASN A 159 14.45 -21.41 -36.02
C ASN A 159 13.14 -20.58 -35.95
N ILE A 160 12.36 -20.53 -37.02
CA ILE A 160 11.03 -19.89 -37.01
C ILE A 160 10.05 -20.68 -36.12
N ALA A 161 10.09 -22.02 -36.16
CA ALA A 161 9.26 -22.83 -35.28
C ALA A 161 9.59 -22.60 -33.79
N LYS A 162 10.86 -22.34 -33.45
CA LYS A 162 11.26 -21.95 -32.09
C LYS A 162 10.65 -20.62 -31.68
N LEU A 163 10.67 -19.60 -32.55
CA LEU A 163 10.04 -18.30 -32.29
C LEU A 163 8.52 -18.42 -32.09
N GLY A 164 7.84 -19.19 -32.94
CA GLY A 164 6.38 -19.35 -32.87
C GLY A 164 5.87 -20.06 -31.62
N LYS A 165 6.74 -20.79 -30.90
CA LYS A 165 6.40 -21.46 -29.63
C LYS A 165 6.58 -20.57 -28.41
N GLN A 166 7.14 -19.38 -28.56
CA GLN A 166 7.42 -18.50 -27.43
C GLN A 166 6.17 -17.75 -27.01
N ASP A 167 5.79 -17.92 -25.76
CA ASP A 167 4.76 -17.12 -25.11
C ASP A 167 5.44 -15.93 -24.40
N LEU A 168 5.12 -14.72 -24.83
CA LEU A 168 5.62 -13.48 -24.23
C LEU A 168 4.63 -12.87 -23.23
N THR A 169 3.52 -13.56 -22.92
CA THR A 169 2.48 -13.05 -22.03
C THR A 169 3.01 -12.72 -20.64
N LYS A 170 3.88 -13.58 -20.08
CA LYS A 170 4.50 -13.31 -18.77
C LYS A 170 5.48 -12.14 -18.85
N SER A 171 6.32 -12.09 -19.89
CA SER A 171 7.21 -10.96 -20.15
C SER A 171 6.45 -9.64 -20.21
N ARG A 172 5.30 -9.60 -20.88
CA ARG A 172 4.43 -8.42 -20.96
C ARG A 172 3.76 -8.03 -19.64
N LEU A 173 3.59 -8.97 -18.71
CA LEU A 173 2.95 -8.72 -17.42
C LEU A 173 3.91 -8.16 -16.37
N TYR A 174 5.16 -8.63 -16.36
CA TYR A 174 6.11 -8.37 -15.27
C TYR A 174 7.27 -7.44 -15.62
N LEU A 175 7.54 -7.20 -16.91
CA LEU A 175 8.64 -6.34 -17.36
C LEU A 175 8.17 -4.94 -17.71
N SER A 176 9.13 -4.00 -17.74
CA SER A 176 8.85 -2.62 -18.10
C SER A 176 8.53 -2.44 -19.58
N ASP A 177 7.74 -1.41 -19.88
CA ASP A 177 7.48 -0.99 -21.26
C ASP A 177 8.77 -0.65 -22.00
N ALA A 178 9.81 -0.18 -21.31
CA ALA A 178 11.11 0.10 -21.91
C ALA A 178 11.75 -1.19 -22.46
N ALA A 179 11.76 -2.27 -21.69
CA ALA A 179 12.30 -3.55 -22.16
C ALA A 179 11.47 -4.13 -23.31
N LEU A 180 10.14 -4.08 -23.19
CA LEU A 180 9.22 -4.59 -24.20
C LEU A 180 9.29 -3.81 -25.51
N ASN A 181 9.37 -2.47 -25.45
CA ASN A 181 9.44 -1.62 -26.62
C ASN A 181 10.76 -1.80 -27.39
N ASN A 182 11.89 -1.92 -26.68
CA ASN A 182 13.18 -2.22 -27.30
C ASN A 182 13.16 -3.61 -27.96
N TYR A 183 12.58 -4.61 -27.29
CA TYR A 183 12.43 -5.96 -27.85
C TYR A 183 11.53 -5.94 -29.09
N ASP A 184 10.34 -5.33 -29.01
CA ASP A 184 9.40 -5.29 -30.12
C ASP A 184 10.00 -4.53 -31.32
N CYS A 185 10.85 -3.52 -31.08
CA CYS A 185 11.57 -2.81 -32.13
C CYS A 185 12.65 -3.69 -32.77
N TYR A 186 13.50 -4.34 -31.97
CA TYR A 186 14.50 -5.29 -32.46
C TYR A 186 13.87 -6.45 -33.26
N SER A 187 12.84 -7.06 -32.68
CA SER A 187 12.05 -8.14 -33.30
C SER A 187 11.45 -7.70 -34.63
N GLY A 188 10.88 -6.49 -34.70
CA GLY A 188 10.37 -5.92 -35.94
C GLY A 188 11.43 -5.84 -37.04
N ILE A 189 12.62 -5.32 -36.72
CA ILE A 189 13.73 -5.19 -37.69
C ILE A 189 14.18 -6.57 -38.20
N VAL A 190 14.34 -7.55 -37.30
CA VAL A 190 14.72 -8.93 -37.64
C VAL A 190 13.64 -9.61 -38.50
N ILE A 191 12.37 -9.47 -38.12
CA ILE A 191 11.24 -10.06 -38.85
C ILE A 191 11.15 -9.47 -40.26
N HIS A 192 11.36 -8.16 -40.42
CA HIS A 192 11.40 -7.55 -41.75
C HIS A 192 12.51 -8.13 -42.64
N ALA A 193 13.73 -8.28 -42.10
CA ALA A 193 14.84 -8.87 -42.85
C ALA A 193 14.58 -10.34 -43.23
N THR A 194 14.00 -11.12 -42.32
CA THR A 194 13.68 -12.53 -42.57
C THR A 194 12.53 -12.70 -43.56
N MET A 195 11.50 -11.84 -43.50
CA MET A 195 10.42 -11.81 -44.49
C MET A 195 10.95 -11.47 -45.89
N PHE A 196 11.85 -10.49 -45.98
CA PHE A 196 12.53 -10.18 -47.24
C PHE A 196 13.27 -11.42 -47.78
N ALA A 197 14.12 -12.03 -46.97
CA ALA A 197 14.89 -13.21 -47.36
C ALA A 197 13.98 -14.37 -47.80
N LYS A 198 12.89 -14.61 -47.06
CA LYS A 198 11.90 -15.64 -47.42
C LYS A 198 11.21 -15.32 -48.74
N SER A 199 10.79 -14.07 -48.96
CA SER A 199 10.17 -13.68 -50.25
C SER A 199 11.10 -13.90 -51.43
N MET A 200 12.39 -13.55 -51.27
CA MET A 200 13.40 -13.76 -52.30
C MET A 200 13.63 -15.25 -52.58
N SER A 201 13.69 -16.10 -51.55
CA SER A 201 13.81 -17.56 -51.72
C SER A 201 12.62 -18.18 -52.48
N LEU A 202 11.45 -17.53 -52.45
CA LEU A 202 10.24 -17.96 -53.15
C LEU A 202 10.08 -17.31 -54.54
N GLY A 203 11.04 -16.48 -54.96
CA GLY A 203 10.96 -15.75 -56.22
C GLY A 203 9.92 -14.61 -56.22
N LEU A 204 9.49 -14.14 -55.05
CA LEU A 204 8.49 -13.09 -54.88
C LEU A 204 9.17 -11.72 -54.72
N SER A 205 8.64 -10.69 -55.39
CA SER A 205 9.12 -9.32 -55.21
C SER A 205 8.82 -8.82 -53.78
N PRO A 206 9.83 -8.36 -53.02
CA PRO A 206 9.65 -7.88 -51.64
C PRO A 206 8.97 -6.51 -51.54
N SER A 207 8.85 -5.78 -52.65
CA SER A 207 8.41 -4.37 -52.71
C SER A 207 7.10 -4.06 -51.98
N LYS A 208 6.16 -5.00 -51.91
CA LYS A 208 4.88 -4.83 -51.21
C LYS A 208 4.92 -5.18 -49.72
N LEU A 209 5.94 -5.92 -49.28
CA LEU A 209 6.11 -6.37 -47.89
C LEU A 209 6.99 -5.40 -47.07
N LEU A 210 7.73 -4.54 -47.75
CA LEU A 210 8.65 -3.54 -47.17
C LEU A 210 7.98 -2.19 -46.92
N ASN A 211 6.69 -2.12 -46.61
CA ASN A 211 6.09 -0.83 -46.23
C ASN A 211 6.56 -0.47 -44.81
N THR A 212 7.76 0.08 -44.72
CA THR A 212 8.60 0.20 -43.51
C THR A 212 8.39 1.50 -42.73
N ASP A 213 7.50 2.39 -43.19
CA ASP A 213 7.13 3.63 -42.49
C ASP A 213 6.74 3.41 -41.03
N ALA A 214 6.15 2.26 -40.69
CA ALA A 214 5.80 1.92 -39.32
C ALA A 214 7.04 1.62 -38.45
N MET A 215 8.05 0.98 -39.04
CA MET A 215 9.31 0.63 -38.37
C MET A 215 10.17 1.87 -38.15
N SER A 216 10.34 2.72 -39.17
CA SER A 216 11.12 3.96 -39.03
C SER A 216 10.51 4.90 -37.99
N LYS A 217 9.17 5.04 -37.95
CA LYS A 217 8.47 5.81 -36.91
C LYS A 217 8.78 5.31 -35.49
N LYS A 218 8.67 3.99 -35.28
CA LYS A 218 8.94 3.39 -33.96
C LYS A 218 10.40 3.55 -33.54
N ILE A 219 11.34 3.41 -34.48
CA ILE A 219 12.77 3.64 -34.21
C ILE A 219 13.02 5.11 -33.84
N ILE A 220 12.43 6.06 -34.57
CA ILE A 220 12.59 7.50 -34.30
C ILE A 220 11.99 7.87 -32.94
N GLU A 221 10.86 7.27 -32.55
CA GLU A 221 10.25 7.49 -31.25
C GLU A 221 11.18 7.04 -30.10
N LEU A 222 11.78 5.85 -30.22
CA LEU A 222 12.66 5.29 -29.19
C LEU A 222 14.09 5.87 -29.25
N ALA A 223 14.54 6.34 -30.41
CA ALA A 223 15.85 6.92 -30.64
C ALA A 223 15.74 8.15 -31.57
N PRO A 224 15.37 9.34 -31.05
CA PRO A 224 15.13 10.54 -31.86
C PRO A 224 16.34 11.00 -32.70
N VAL A 225 17.55 10.68 -32.26
CA VAL A 225 18.81 10.95 -33.00
C VAL A 225 18.85 10.31 -34.39
N THR A 226 18.04 9.27 -34.63
CA THR A 226 18.01 8.55 -35.90
C THR A 226 17.28 9.30 -37.01
N LYS A 227 16.47 10.31 -36.68
CA LYS A 227 15.57 10.99 -37.64
C LYS A 227 16.30 11.51 -38.87
N SER A 228 17.40 12.24 -38.69
CA SER A 228 18.21 12.76 -39.81
C SER A 228 18.87 11.65 -40.64
N GLY A 229 19.12 10.49 -40.04
CA GLY A 229 19.65 9.33 -40.74
C GLY A 229 18.61 8.71 -41.68
N PHE A 230 17.37 8.56 -41.21
CA PHE A 230 16.27 8.08 -42.05
C PHE A 230 15.94 9.04 -43.19
N GLU A 231 15.98 10.36 -42.97
CA GLU A 231 15.79 11.35 -44.03
C GLU A 231 16.86 11.25 -45.14
N LYS A 232 18.10 10.87 -44.78
CA LYS A 232 19.23 10.81 -45.72
C LYS A 232 19.40 9.46 -46.41
N PHE A 233 19.21 8.37 -45.67
CA PHE A 233 19.52 7.01 -46.13
C PHE A 233 18.26 6.17 -46.38
N GLY A 234 17.07 6.73 -46.11
CA GLY A 234 15.81 6.05 -46.30
C GLY A 234 15.58 4.92 -45.30
N GLU A 235 14.65 4.06 -45.66
CA GLU A 235 14.11 3.01 -44.78
C GLU A 235 15.10 1.86 -44.51
N GLY A 236 15.99 1.56 -45.46
CA GLY A 236 17.07 0.58 -45.25
C GLY A 236 18.01 0.94 -44.09
N TYR A 237 18.00 2.19 -43.63
CA TYR A 237 18.76 2.63 -42.46
C TYR A 237 18.35 1.90 -41.17
N ALA A 238 17.11 1.38 -41.08
CA ALA A 238 16.62 0.66 -39.92
C ALA A 238 17.48 -0.55 -39.53
N PHE A 239 18.04 -1.27 -40.52
CA PHE A 239 18.84 -2.47 -40.28
C PHE A 239 20.14 -2.19 -39.52
N TYR A 240 20.67 -0.97 -39.61
CA TYR A 240 21.86 -0.55 -38.84
C TYR A 240 21.57 -0.38 -37.35
N TRP A 241 20.31 -0.21 -36.96
CA TRP A 241 19.89 -0.01 -35.57
C TRP A 241 19.53 -1.30 -34.84
N ALA A 242 19.51 -2.45 -35.53
CA ALA A 242 19.18 -3.73 -34.91
C ALA A 242 20.08 -4.04 -33.70
N GLN A 243 21.40 -3.85 -33.83
CA GLN A 243 22.35 -4.09 -32.75
C GLN A 243 22.11 -3.14 -31.56
N TYR A 244 21.81 -1.88 -31.83
CA TYR A 244 21.49 -0.92 -30.78
C TYR A 244 20.30 -1.39 -29.94
N PHE A 245 19.19 -1.78 -30.58
CA PHE A 245 18.01 -2.25 -29.84
C PHE A 245 18.25 -3.59 -29.15
N TYR A 246 19.04 -4.49 -29.75
CA TYR A 246 19.48 -5.71 -29.09
C TYR A 246 20.20 -5.38 -27.78
N ASP A 247 21.19 -4.48 -27.79
CA ASP A 247 21.94 -4.08 -26.60
C ASP A 247 21.05 -3.35 -25.57
N GLN A 248 20.10 -2.52 -26.04
CA GLN A 248 19.14 -1.86 -25.14
C GLN A 248 18.25 -2.86 -24.42
N VAL A 249 17.81 -3.95 -25.05
CA VAL A 249 17.03 -5.00 -24.37
C VAL A 249 17.79 -5.54 -23.16
N PHE A 250 19.09 -5.87 -23.29
CA PHE A 250 19.89 -6.34 -22.16
C PHE A 250 20.04 -5.28 -21.07
N LYS A 251 20.25 -4.03 -21.46
CA LYS A 251 20.38 -2.92 -20.52
C LYS A 251 19.10 -2.73 -19.70
N THR A 252 17.95 -2.71 -20.34
CA THR A 252 16.66 -2.54 -19.67
C THR A 252 16.26 -3.77 -18.86
N LEU A 253 16.52 -4.99 -19.36
CA LEU A 253 16.27 -6.22 -18.59
C LEU A 253 17.12 -6.26 -17.32
N ARG A 254 18.38 -5.81 -17.38
CA ARG A 254 19.23 -5.71 -16.20
C ARG A 254 18.64 -4.75 -15.17
N ALA A 255 18.15 -3.59 -15.61
CA ALA A 255 17.52 -2.61 -14.73
C ALA A 255 16.23 -3.15 -14.08
N ASP A 256 15.42 -3.89 -14.86
CA ASP A 256 14.18 -4.52 -14.35
C ASP A 256 14.48 -5.58 -13.28
N VAL A 257 15.52 -6.40 -13.49
CA VAL A 257 15.93 -7.46 -12.56
C VAL A 257 16.69 -6.91 -11.36
N SER A 258 17.50 -5.86 -11.51
CA SER A 258 18.24 -5.25 -10.41
C SER A 258 17.37 -4.38 -9.50
N GLY A 259 16.14 -4.07 -9.90
CA GLY A 259 15.24 -3.22 -9.13
C GLY A 259 15.64 -1.73 -9.15
N GLU A 260 16.54 -1.32 -10.05
CA GLU A 260 16.93 0.10 -10.21
C GLU A 260 15.72 0.99 -10.53
N THR A 261 14.69 0.44 -11.16
CA THR A 261 13.40 1.08 -11.44
C THR A 261 12.41 1.03 -10.27
N ASP A 262 12.60 0.16 -9.27
CA ASP A 262 11.67 -0.06 -8.15
C ASP A 262 12.01 0.77 -6.90
N GLN A 263 13.21 1.34 -6.78
CA GLN A 263 13.60 2.10 -5.58
C GLN A 263 12.63 3.27 -5.26
N ALA A 264 12.10 3.93 -6.29
CA ALA A 264 11.07 4.97 -6.14
C ALA A 264 9.68 4.41 -5.77
N ARG A 265 9.39 3.17 -6.17
CA ARG A 265 8.12 2.49 -5.92
C ARG A 265 8.07 1.89 -4.52
N ASP A 266 9.20 1.41 -4.00
CA ASP A 266 9.33 0.94 -2.62
C ASP A 266 9.21 2.09 -1.63
N GLU A 267 9.77 3.26 -1.93
CA GLU A 267 9.56 4.49 -1.15
C GLU A 267 8.06 4.91 -1.15
N ALA A 268 7.43 4.95 -2.32
CA ALA A 268 6.01 5.28 -2.42
C ALA A 268 5.11 4.27 -1.69
N THR A 269 5.45 2.98 -1.76
CA THR A 269 4.72 1.91 -1.07
C THR A 269 4.92 1.97 0.45
N ALA A 270 6.14 2.25 0.92
CA ALA A 270 6.43 2.47 2.33
C ALA A 270 5.68 3.68 2.89
N VAL A 271 5.61 4.79 2.14
CA VAL A 271 4.81 5.97 2.48
C VAL A 271 3.32 5.62 2.56
N GLN A 272 2.81 4.83 1.60
CA GLN A 272 1.40 4.41 1.59
C GLN A 272 1.04 3.47 2.75
N ILE A 273 1.91 2.52 3.08
CA ILE A 273 1.74 1.63 4.24
C ILE A 273 1.73 2.47 5.52
N THR A 274 2.67 3.40 5.67
CA THR A 274 2.72 4.32 6.83
C THR A 274 1.46 5.17 6.93
N ALA A 275 0.99 5.74 5.82
CA ALA A 275 -0.24 6.53 5.77
C ALA A 275 -1.49 5.70 6.12
N SER A 276 -1.56 4.46 5.64
CA SER A 276 -2.67 3.54 5.96
C SER A 276 -2.67 3.12 7.43
N SER A 277 -1.49 2.91 8.02
CA SER A 277 -1.32 2.63 9.44
C SER A 277 -1.72 3.82 10.31
N ILE A 278 -1.28 5.04 9.97
CA ILE A 278 -1.71 6.28 10.63
C ILE A 278 -3.23 6.44 10.56
N LYS A 279 -3.85 6.13 9.42
CA LYS A 279 -5.31 6.19 9.25
C LYS A 279 -6.02 5.15 10.12
N ALA A 280 -5.54 3.92 10.15
CA ALA A 280 -6.11 2.88 11.02
C ALA A 280 -5.97 3.25 12.51
N GLN A 281 -4.84 3.85 12.91
CA GLN A 281 -4.65 4.37 14.26
C GLN A 281 -5.59 5.53 14.57
N SER A 282 -5.83 6.45 13.63
CA SER A 282 -6.74 7.58 13.85
C SER A 282 -8.20 7.14 13.94
N GLU A 283 -8.63 6.16 13.13
CA GLU A 283 -9.95 5.53 13.23
C GLU A 283 -10.12 4.80 14.57
N ALA A 284 -9.10 4.06 15.02
CA ALA A 284 -9.09 3.46 16.35
C ALA A 284 -9.20 4.52 17.47
N ARG A 285 -8.49 5.65 17.36
CA ARG A 285 -8.60 6.78 18.30
C ARG A 285 -10.00 7.38 18.33
N GLN A 286 -10.64 7.56 17.16
CA GLN A 286 -12.01 8.08 17.09
C GLN A 286 -13.02 7.16 17.77
N LEU A 287 -12.87 5.83 17.61
CA LEU A 287 -13.70 4.84 18.30
C LEU A 287 -13.50 4.88 19.83
N VAL A 288 -12.26 5.06 20.29
CA VAL A 288 -11.93 5.22 21.71
C VAL A 288 -12.52 6.53 22.26
N ALA A 289 -12.39 7.65 21.53
CA ALA A 289 -12.99 8.93 21.93
C ALA A 289 -14.52 8.87 21.99
N ALA A 290 -15.16 8.17 21.05
CA ALA A 290 -16.61 7.96 21.03
C ALA A 290 -17.12 7.06 22.17
N SER A 291 -16.25 6.27 22.82
CA SER A 291 -16.62 5.37 23.92
C SER A 291 -16.72 6.05 25.30
N GLY A 292 -16.41 7.35 25.39
CA GLY A 292 -16.57 8.13 26.63
C GLY A 292 -15.45 7.95 27.66
N LEU A 293 -14.29 7.45 27.24
CA LEU A 293 -13.08 7.36 28.09
C LEU A 293 -12.53 8.78 28.40
N PRO A 294 -12.20 9.11 29.66
CA PRO A 294 -11.54 10.37 30.01
C PRO A 294 -10.21 10.55 29.25
N SER A 295 -9.94 11.78 28.78
CA SER A 295 -8.75 12.14 27.99
C SER A 295 -7.43 11.79 28.66
N ASP A 296 -7.40 11.70 29.99
CA ASP A 296 -6.22 11.41 30.80
C ASP A 296 -5.67 9.98 30.63
N PHE A 297 -6.38 9.10 29.90
CA PHE A 297 -5.95 7.73 29.60
C PHE A 297 -5.36 7.56 28.19
N ILE A 298 -5.36 8.62 27.38
CA ILE A 298 -4.74 8.63 26.05
C ILE A 298 -3.30 9.14 26.22
N ARG A 299 -2.34 8.41 25.65
CA ARG A 299 -0.92 8.77 25.72
C ARG A 299 -0.65 9.94 24.76
N ASP A 300 -0.28 11.11 25.30
CA ASP A 300 0.04 12.33 24.53
C ASP A 300 1.36 12.23 23.72
N ASP A 301 2.15 11.16 23.92
CA ASP A 301 3.52 11.01 23.40
C ASP A 301 3.62 10.53 21.94
N VAL A 302 2.50 10.28 21.27
CA VAL A 302 2.46 9.80 19.87
C VAL A 302 2.16 10.92 18.86
N ASP A 303 1.92 12.16 19.32
CA ASP A 303 1.59 13.31 18.46
C ASP A 303 2.82 14.08 17.93
N LYS A 304 4.03 13.55 18.12
CA LYS A 304 5.21 14.10 17.46
C LYS A 304 5.46 13.35 16.16
N PRO A 305 5.25 13.97 14.98
CA PRO A 305 5.74 13.39 13.75
C PRO A 305 7.27 13.26 13.86
N VAL A 306 7.79 12.09 13.50
CA VAL A 306 9.19 11.95 13.08
C VAL A 306 9.34 12.63 11.73
#